data_AF-A0A2H0XYB7-F1
#
_entry.id   AF-A0A2H0XYB7-F1
#
_cell.length_a   1.000
_cell.length_b   1.000
_cell.length_c   1.000
_cell.angle_alpha   90.00
_cell.angle_beta   90.00
_cell.angle_gamma   90.00
#
_symmetry.space_group_name_H-M   'P 1'
#
loop_
_entity.id
_entity.type
_entity.pdbx_description
1 polymer ?
#
loop_
_entity_poly.entity_id
_entity_poly.type
_entity_poly.pdbx_seq_one_letter_code
_entity_poly.pdbx_strand_id
1 'polypeptide(L)'
;MFYRGVNSLDSPKAEFIWEGADGTQTLTSRFSTMPRYNFYFYIYRPVVHNEKIADVERQWTRGGLPFHFADLETATEDYALADARDEYYPENVQPSVESIIRNQIDDFTTEHIFWAEGHDTSGPNEQTVRIIKDINQILTNGQAIHSTLEDYSDGLKTSVDWNPLPVVKGERRSSQFDRRSGNMYGYTTSARMFLKQANFRTEKWLQFYAEPFNLIAGALGLDISDRYIETAWDLLLQNSAHDSIGGCSLDEIHADGMNRYKQATDISQGVFDRAWRFIAKQIDLKNQPADGIFLVIVNPMTFPRSEIVET
;
A
#
# COMPACT_ATOMS: atom_id res chain seq x y z
N MET A 1 0.73 -13.11 1.63
CA MET A 1 -0.48 -13.18 0.79
C MET A 1 -0.37 -12.14 -0.32
N PHE A 2 -0.65 -12.48 -1.58
CA PHE A 2 -0.62 -11.51 -2.70
C PHE A 2 -2.02 -11.03 -3.07
N TYR A 3 -2.18 -9.71 -3.13
CA TYR A 3 -3.40 -9.06 -3.63
C TYR A 3 -3.41 -8.88 -5.16
N ARG A 4 -2.32 -8.33 -5.71
CA ARG A 4 -2.15 -8.07 -7.15
C ARG A 4 -0.86 -8.71 -7.65
N GLY A 5 -0.74 -8.83 -8.97
CA GLY A 5 0.50 -9.28 -9.61
C GLY A 5 0.71 -10.80 -9.63
N VAL A 6 -0.26 -11.57 -9.12
CA VAL A 6 -0.38 -13.02 -9.26
C VAL A 6 -1.79 -13.32 -9.71
N ASN A 7 -1.94 -14.13 -10.76
CA ASN A 7 -3.25 -14.53 -11.27
C ASN A 7 -3.40 -16.05 -11.31
N SER A 8 -4.57 -16.53 -11.73
CA SER A 8 -4.85 -17.97 -11.79
C SER A 8 -4.12 -18.70 -12.92
N LEU A 9 -3.46 -17.97 -13.82
CA LEU A 9 -2.56 -18.55 -14.82
C LEU A 9 -1.18 -18.86 -14.21
N ASP A 10 -0.67 -17.96 -13.36
CA ASP A 10 0.59 -18.20 -12.62
C ASP A 10 0.44 -19.29 -11.55
N SER A 11 -0.66 -19.22 -10.81
CA SER A 11 -1.00 -20.18 -9.76
C SER A 11 -2.48 -20.55 -9.84
N PRO A 12 -2.83 -21.69 -10.45
CA PRO A 12 -4.21 -22.14 -10.59
C PRO A 12 -4.93 -22.28 -9.24
N LYS A 13 -4.18 -22.56 -8.18
CA LYS A 13 -4.66 -22.61 -6.80
C LYS A 13 -4.15 -21.42 -5.98
N ALA A 14 -4.80 -21.16 -4.85
CA ALA A 14 -4.50 -20.03 -3.98
C ALA A 14 -3.12 -20.19 -3.35
N GLU A 15 -2.81 -21.37 -2.80
CA GLU A 15 -1.54 -21.66 -2.15
C GLU A 15 -0.44 -22.09 -3.14
N PHE A 16 0.75 -21.54 -2.97
CA PHE A 16 1.94 -21.82 -3.77
C PHE A 16 3.22 -21.44 -3.00
N ILE A 17 4.37 -21.89 -3.49
CA ILE A 17 5.67 -21.43 -3.00
C ILE A 17 6.11 -20.24 -3.86
N TRP A 18 6.27 -19.07 -3.26
CA TRP A 18 6.91 -17.94 -3.92
C TRP A 18 8.43 -18.05 -3.76
N GLU A 19 9.17 -17.87 -4.86
CA GLU A 19 10.64 -17.84 -4.87
C GLU A 19 11.15 -16.47 -5.33
N GLY A 20 11.88 -15.79 -4.45
CA GLY A 20 12.56 -14.52 -4.71
C GLY A 20 13.79 -14.67 -5.62
N ALA A 21 14.31 -13.54 -6.12
CA ALA A 21 15.47 -13.52 -7.01
C ALA A 21 16.78 -14.03 -6.35
N ASP A 22 16.82 -13.97 -5.03
CA ASP A 22 17.90 -14.48 -4.17
C ASP A 22 17.73 -15.98 -3.81
N GLY A 23 16.67 -16.63 -4.30
CA GLY A 23 16.33 -18.01 -3.98
C GLY A 23 15.54 -18.19 -2.67
N THR A 24 15.20 -17.10 -1.97
CA THR A 24 14.36 -17.18 -0.77
C THR A 24 12.98 -17.72 -1.14
N GLN A 25 12.53 -18.75 -0.42
CA GLN A 25 11.22 -19.37 -0.65
C GLN A 25 10.27 -19.12 0.54
N THR A 26 9.00 -18.83 0.25
CA THR A 26 7.97 -18.71 1.29
C THR A 26 6.63 -19.29 0.85
N LEU A 27 5.93 -19.94 1.79
CA LEU A 27 4.54 -20.34 1.59
C LEU A 27 3.70 -19.08 1.40
N THR A 28 2.94 -19.07 0.33
CA THR A 28 2.20 -17.91 -0.11
C THR A 28 0.80 -18.31 -0.53
N SER A 29 -0.16 -17.44 -0.27
CA SER A 29 -1.51 -17.56 -0.82
C SER A 29 -1.88 -16.32 -1.62
N ARG A 30 -2.62 -16.48 -2.72
CA ARG A 30 -3.34 -15.40 -3.41
C ARG A 30 -4.81 -15.46 -3.04
N PHE A 31 -5.51 -14.35 -3.20
CA PHE A 31 -6.96 -14.35 -3.05
C PHE A 31 -7.67 -15.11 -4.19
N SER A 32 -8.95 -15.41 -3.97
CA SER A 32 -9.88 -15.98 -4.96
C SER A 32 -10.54 -14.86 -5.81
N THR A 33 -11.71 -15.15 -6.39
CA THR A 33 -12.53 -14.21 -7.16
C THR A 33 -12.99 -13.04 -6.28
N MET A 34 -13.05 -11.81 -6.81
CA MET A 34 -13.33 -10.60 -6.00
C MET A 34 -12.38 -10.44 -4.80
N PRO A 35 -11.06 -10.46 -5.06
CA PRO A 35 -10.03 -10.86 -4.10
C PRO A 35 -10.03 -10.11 -2.75
N ARG A 36 -10.13 -8.77 -2.78
CA ARG A 36 -10.05 -7.96 -1.54
C ARG A 36 -11.40 -7.70 -0.85
N TYR A 37 -12.52 -8.07 -1.46
CA TYR A 37 -13.87 -7.64 -1.06
C TYR A 37 -14.93 -8.72 -1.19
N ASN A 38 -14.53 -9.98 -1.26
CA ASN A 38 -15.44 -11.06 -1.57
C ASN A 38 -16.58 -11.17 -0.54
N PHE A 39 -16.28 -11.15 0.76
CA PHE A 39 -17.34 -11.16 1.77
C PHE A 39 -18.23 -9.93 1.63
N TYR A 40 -17.63 -8.76 1.40
CA TYR A 40 -18.37 -7.51 1.26
C TYR A 40 -19.40 -7.58 0.12
N PHE A 41 -18.98 -7.99 -1.08
CA PHE A 41 -19.84 -8.05 -2.26
C PHE A 41 -20.80 -9.24 -2.29
N TYR A 42 -20.36 -10.42 -1.83
CA TYR A 42 -21.20 -11.62 -1.89
C TYR A 42 -22.18 -11.71 -0.72
N ILE A 43 -21.81 -11.23 0.47
CA ILE A 43 -22.58 -11.44 1.70
C ILE A 43 -23.04 -10.12 2.29
N TYR A 44 -22.11 -9.24 2.66
CA TYR A 44 -22.45 -8.04 3.43
C TYR A 44 -23.44 -7.14 2.68
N ARG A 45 -23.16 -6.79 1.41
CA ARG A 45 -24.05 -5.93 0.61
C ARG A 45 -25.45 -6.52 0.42
N PRO A 46 -25.63 -7.80 0.04
CA PRO A 46 -26.97 -8.39 0.01
C PRO A 46 -27.67 -8.41 1.36
N VAL A 47 -26.97 -8.73 2.44
CA VAL A 47 -27.59 -8.94 3.76
C VAL A 47 -27.88 -7.62 4.49
N VAL A 48 -27.01 -6.62 4.39
CA VAL A 48 -27.17 -5.33 5.08
C VAL A 48 -27.87 -4.30 4.19
N HIS A 49 -27.60 -4.33 2.89
CA HIS A 49 -28.01 -3.30 1.96
C HIS A 49 -29.06 -3.75 0.95
N ASN A 50 -29.35 -5.06 0.85
CA ASN A 50 -30.18 -5.64 -0.21
C ASN A 50 -29.69 -5.25 -1.62
N GLU A 51 -28.37 -5.15 -1.77
CA GLU A 51 -27.69 -4.78 -3.01
C GLU A 51 -26.94 -5.97 -3.59
N LYS A 52 -27.00 -6.10 -4.91
CA LYS A 52 -26.18 -7.02 -5.68
C LYS A 52 -24.88 -6.35 -6.11
N ILE A 53 -23.94 -7.17 -6.56
CA ILE A 53 -22.63 -6.73 -7.06
C ILE A 53 -22.75 -5.64 -8.14
N ALA A 54 -23.73 -5.77 -9.04
CA ALA A 54 -23.95 -4.85 -10.16
C ALA A 54 -24.65 -3.54 -9.77
N ASP A 55 -25.20 -3.44 -8.56
CA ASP A 55 -25.89 -2.24 -8.12
C ASP A 55 -24.83 -1.20 -7.74
N VAL A 56 -24.57 -0.25 -8.62
CA VAL A 56 -23.58 0.84 -8.40
C VAL A 56 -24.24 2.20 -8.24
N GLU A 57 -25.56 2.26 -8.44
CA GLU A 57 -26.37 3.46 -8.31
C GLU A 57 -27.27 3.37 -7.10
N ARG A 58 -27.43 4.50 -6.40
CA ARG A 58 -28.37 4.61 -5.31
C ARG A 58 -29.69 5.20 -5.78
N GLN A 59 -30.76 4.43 -5.64
CA GLN A 59 -32.11 4.93 -5.90
C GLN A 59 -32.58 5.80 -4.73
N TRP A 60 -33.04 7.02 -5.03
CA TRP A 60 -33.56 7.98 -4.03
C TRP A 60 -34.72 7.42 -3.19
N THR A 61 -35.51 6.53 -3.78
CA THR A 61 -36.64 5.84 -3.15
C THR A 61 -36.24 4.96 -1.97
N ARG A 62 -34.95 4.63 -1.82
CA ARG A 62 -34.43 3.83 -0.72
C ARG A 62 -34.37 4.58 0.62
N GLY A 63 -34.59 5.90 0.63
CA GLY A 63 -34.60 6.71 1.84
C GLY A 63 -33.19 7.02 2.34
N GLY A 64 -32.95 7.02 3.65
CA GLY A 64 -31.64 7.18 4.28
C GLY A 64 -30.97 8.56 4.14
N LEU A 65 -31.79 9.62 4.15
CA LEU A 65 -31.42 11.04 4.07
C LEU A 65 -30.09 11.33 3.34
N PRO A 66 -30.06 11.23 1.99
CA PRO A 66 -28.91 11.69 1.23
C PRO A 66 -28.76 13.20 1.39
N PHE A 67 -27.53 13.64 1.59
CA PHE A 67 -27.17 15.02 1.87
C PHE A 67 -26.02 15.43 0.97
N HIS A 68 -26.12 16.63 0.42
CA HIS A 68 -25.09 17.26 -0.39
C HIS A 68 -25.29 18.77 -0.35
N PHE A 69 -24.19 19.52 -0.25
CA PHE A 69 -24.24 20.97 -0.29
C PHE A 69 -24.53 21.47 -1.71
N ALA A 70 -25.40 22.46 -1.86
CA ALA A 70 -25.90 22.89 -3.17
C ALA A 70 -25.21 24.14 -3.74
N ASP A 71 -24.12 24.60 -3.11
CA ASP A 71 -23.33 25.72 -3.63
C ASP A 71 -22.34 25.27 -4.71
N LEU A 72 -21.80 26.24 -5.45
CA LEU A 72 -20.91 25.98 -6.59
C LEU A 72 -19.54 25.45 -6.15
N GLU A 73 -19.09 25.75 -4.93
CA GLU A 73 -17.77 25.35 -4.44
C GLU A 73 -17.76 23.85 -4.10
N THR A 74 -18.87 23.33 -3.60
CA THR A 74 -19.02 21.90 -3.25
C THR A 74 -19.75 21.08 -4.31
N ALA A 75 -20.09 21.66 -5.47
CA ALA A 75 -20.95 21.01 -6.46
C ALA A 75 -20.37 19.70 -7.03
N THR A 76 -19.06 19.50 -6.91
CA THR A 76 -18.33 18.31 -7.39
C THR A 76 -18.06 17.27 -6.32
N GLU A 77 -18.46 17.53 -5.07
CA GLU A 77 -18.26 16.60 -3.96
C GLU A 77 -19.25 15.42 -4.02
N ASP A 78 -18.94 14.36 -3.29
CA ASP A 78 -19.80 13.18 -3.21
C ASP A 78 -21.01 13.43 -2.28
N TYR A 79 -22.14 12.78 -2.57
CA TYR A 79 -23.26 12.72 -1.64
C TYR A 79 -22.89 11.88 -0.41
N ALA A 80 -23.24 12.38 0.77
CA ALA A 80 -23.15 11.62 2.02
C ALA A 80 -24.55 11.14 2.45
N LEU A 81 -24.61 10.06 3.23
CA LEU A 81 -25.85 9.65 3.90
C LEU A 81 -25.83 10.19 5.33
N ALA A 82 -26.67 11.18 5.61
CA ALA A 82 -26.78 11.77 6.95
C ALA A 82 -27.52 10.84 7.94
N ASP A 83 -28.37 9.95 7.41
CA ASP A 83 -29.08 8.91 8.16
C ASP A 83 -29.01 7.61 7.36
N ALA A 84 -27.91 6.88 7.46
CA ALA A 84 -27.81 5.58 6.79
C ALA A 84 -28.75 4.58 7.48
N ARG A 85 -29.67 3.98 6.71
CA ARG A 85 -30.56 2.95 7.26
C ARG A 85 -29.76 1.71 7.61
N ASP A 86 -29.89 1.27 8.86
CA ASP A 86 -29.29 0.04 9.39
C ASP A 86 -30.27 -1.12 9.18
N GLU A 87 -30.34 -1.63 7.95
CA GLU A 87 -31.27 -2.70 7.55
C GLU A 87 -30.61 -4.08 7.66
N TYR A 88 -31.41 -5.14 7.72
CA TYR A 88 -30.92 -6.53 7.75
C TYR A 88 -31.91 -7.47 7.04
N TYR A 89 -31.42 -8.22 6.06
CA TYR A 89 -32.18 -9.07 5.15
C TYR A 89 -31.75 -10.53 5.34
N PRO A 90 -32.28 -11.25 6.35
CA PRO A 90 -31.86 -12.61 6.68
C PRO A 90 -32.11 -13.61 5.54
N GLU A 91 -33.12 -13.38 4.71
CA GLU A 91 -33.44 -14.18 3.53
C GLU A 91 -32.30 -14.21 2.50
N ASN A 92 -31.40 -13.22 2.53
CA ASN A 92 -30.26 -13.14 1.63
C ASN A 92 -29.05 -13.95 2.13
N VAL A 93 -29.00 -14.33 3.42
CA VAL A 93 -27.82 -15.01 4.01
C VAL A 93 -27.53 -16.33 3.30
N GLN A 94 -28.52 -17.21 3.20
CA GLN A 94 -28.35 -18.53 2.58
C GLN A 94 -27.90 -18.45 1.10
N PRO A 95 -28.61 -17.75 0.19
CA PRO A 95 -28.19 -17.68 -1.21
C PRO A 95 -26.82 -17.00 -1.37
N SER A 96 -26.47 -16.04 -0.51
CA SER A 96 -25.14 -15.40 -0.51
C SER A 96 -24.02 -16.38 -0.13
N VAL A 97 -24.21 -17.17 0.92
CA VAL A 97 -23.23 -18.20 1.36
C VAL A 97 -23.05 -19.27 0.30
N GLU A 98 -24.15 -19.78 -0.27
CA GLU A 98 -24.09 -20.77 -1.36
C GLU A 98 -23.34 -20.22 -2.58
N SER A 99 -23.51 -18.92 -2.88
CA SER A 99 -22.84 -18.25 -4.00
C SER A 99 -21.34 -18.10 -3.77
N ILE A 100 -20.90 -17.60 -2.62
CA ILE A 100 -19.46 -17.42 -2.36
C ILE A 100 -18.73 -18.76 -2.31
N ILE A 101 -19.31 -19.80 -1.70
CA ILE A 101 -18.74 -21.15 -1.65
C ILE A 101 -18.57 -21.68 -3.08
N ARG A 102 -19.63 -21.66 -3.88
CA ARG A 102 -19.62 -22.16 -5.28
C ARG A 102 -18.54 -21.49 -6.13
N ASN A 103 -18.24 -20.22 -5.88
CA ASN A 103 -17.32 -19.45 -6.71
C ASN A 103 -15.86 -19.46 -6.22
N GLN A 104 -15.59 -19.88 -4.99
CA GLN A 104 -14.29 -19.65 -4.36
C GLN A 104 -13.66 -20.86 -3.68
N ILE A 105 -14.46 -21.79 -3.15
CA ILE A 105 -13.91 -22.87 -2.31
C ILE A 105 -12.87 -23.71 -3.06
N ASP A 106 -13.10 -23.94 -4.35
CA ASP A 106 -12.21 -24.73 -5.21
C ASP A 106 -10.92 -24.00 -5.61
N ASP A 107 -10.75 -22.72 -5.30
CA ASP A 107 -9.48 -22.03 -5.53
C ASP A 107 -8.43 -22.40 -4.49
N PHE A 108 -8.84 -22.79 -3.28
CA PHE A 108 -7.94 -23.09 -2.16
C PHE A 108 -7.54 -24.58 -2.15
N THR A 109 -6.36 -24.88 -1.63
CA THR A 109 -5.89 -26.28 -1.43
C THR A 109 -5.99 -26.73 0.01
N THR A 110 -6.36 -25.84 0.93
CA THR A 110 -6.53 -26.14 2.36
C THR A 110 -7.98 -25.96 2.78
N GLU A 111 -8.31 -26.42 3.99
CA GLU A 111 -9.61 -26.19 4.60
C GLU A 111 -9.82 -24.74 5.09
N HIS A 112 -8.78 -23.89 5.03
CA HIS A 112 -8.85 -22.50 5.43
C HIS A 112 -9.20 -21.61 4.24
N ILE A 113 -10.46 -21.18 4.19
CA ILE A 113 -10.99 -20.32 3.15
C ILE A 113 -10.99 -18.87 3.60
N PHE A 114 -10.43 -17.99 2.77
CA PHE A 114 -10.33 -16.56 3.10
C PHE A 114 -11.49 -15.73 2.53
N TRP A 115 -12.24 -15.07 3.41
CA TRP A 115 -13.28 -14.10 3.06
C TRP A 115 -12.96 -12.73 3.70
N ALA A 116 -12.61 -11.74 2.87
CA ALA A 116 -12.35 -10.36 3.28
C ALA A 116 -13.64 -9.57 3.42
N GLU A 117 -13.94 -9.20 4.67
CA GLU A 117 -14.95 -8.21 5.02
C GLU A 117 -14.34 -6.80 4.97
N GLY A 118 -15.03 -5.90 4.26
CA GLY A 118 -14.60 -4.51 4.05
C GLY A 118 -14.54 -4.09 2.58
N HIS A 119 -14.45 -2.77 2.37
CA HIS A 119 -14.22 -2.09 1.10
C HIS A 119 -13.23 -0.91 1.29
N ASP A 120 -12.80 -0.26 0.21
CA ASP A 120 -12.12 1.05 0.31
C ASP A 120 -13.02 2.00 1.13
N THR A 121 -12.48 2.54 2.22
CA THR A 121 -13.15 3.50 3.12
C THR A 121 -14.38 2.96 3.87
N SER A 122 -14.53 1.63 4.02
CA SER A 122 -15.56 1.06 4.89
C SER A 122 -15.15 1.09 6.38
N GLY A 123 -16.10 1.36 7.28
CA GLY A 123 -15.92 1.17 8.72
C GLY A 123 -16.42 -0.20 9.20
N PRO A 124 -16.01 -0.64 10.40
CA PRO A 124 -16.57 -1.86 11.01
C PRO A 124 -18.06 -1.70 11.26
N ASN A 125 -18.83 -2.78 11.08
CA ASN A 125 -20.27 -2.79 11.34
C ASN A 125 -20.63 -3.95 12.29
N GLU A 126 -21.45 -3.67 13.30
CA GLU A 126 -21.88 -4.67 14.30
C GLU A 126 -22.69 -5.82 13.71
N GLN A 127 -23.38 -5.57 12.60
CA GLN A 127 -24.13 -6.59 11.87
C GLN A 127 -23.22 -7.71 11.36
N THR A 128 -21.93 -7.47 11.13
CA THR A 128 -20.97 -8.52 10.72
C THR A 128 -20.92 -9.66 11.75
N VAL A 129 -21.05 -9.36 13.04
CA VAL A 129 -21.14 -10.38 14.10
C VAL A 129 -22.42 -11.21 13.97
N ARG A 130 -23.55 -10.57 13.63
CA ARG A 130 -24.82 -11.25 13.40
C ARG A 130 -24.78 -12.12 12.14
N ILE A 131 -24.23 -11.60 11.04
CA ILE A 131 -24.05 -12.33 9.78
C ILE A 131 -23.27 -13.62 10.04
N ILE A 132 -22.14 -13.56 10.74
CA ILE A 132 -21.33 -14.75 11.04
C ILE A 132 -22.12 -15.78 11.86
N LYS A 133 -22.95 -15.35 12.82
CA LYS A 133 -23.83 -16.26 13.57
C LYS A 133 -24.85 -16.94 12.67
N ASP A 134 -25.50 -16.18 11.79
CA ASP A 134 -26.51 -16.71 10.87
C ASP A 134 -25.89 -17.65 9.83
N ILE A 135 -24.68 -17.35 9.33
CA ILE A 135 -23.90 -18.25 8.48
C ILE A 135 -23.64 -19.58 9.20
N ASN A 136 -23.20 -19.54 10.46
CA ASN A 136 -22.89 -20.75 11.23
C ASN A 136 -24.13 -21.59 11.58
N GLN A 137 -25.35 -21.05 11.48
CA GLN A 137 -26.58 -21.83 11.65
C GLN A 137 -26.91 -22.66 10.41
N ILE A 138 -26.44 -22.25 9.23
CA ILE A 138 -26.77 -22.89 7.95
C ILE A 138 -25.60 -23.70 7.36
N LEU A 139 -24.36 -23.40 7.75
CA LEU A 139 -23.19 -24.18 7.34
C LEU A 139 -23.25 -25.60 7.92
N THR A 140 -23.20 -26.60 7.04
CA THR A 140 -23.21 -28.02 7.43
C THR A 140 -21.80 -28.62 7.46
N ASN A 141 -20.84 -27.99 6.79
CA ASN A 141 -19.44 -28.43 6.74
C ASN A 141 -18.52 -27.21 6.89
N GLY A 142 -17.81 -27.15 8.02
CA GLY A 142 -16.96 -26.02 8.39
C GLY A 142 -17.67 -24.98 9.26
N GLN A 143 -16.95 -23.91 9.55
CA GLN A 143 -17.40 -22.81 10.41
C GLN A 143 -16.86 -21.49 9.87
N ALA A 144 -17.69 -20.45 9.86
CA ALA A 144 -17.26 -19.08 9.62
C ALA A 144 -16.76 -18.45 10.93
N ILE A 145 -15.54 -17.92 10.93
CA ILE A 145 -14.89 -17.34 12.12
C ILE A 145 -14.43 -15.93 11.78
N HIS A 146 -14.70 -14.98 12.67
CA HIS A 146 -14.07 -13.67 12.61
C HIS A 146 -12.62 -13.82 13.06
N SER A 147 -11.68 -13.66 12.15
CA SER A 147 -10.28 -14.06 12.34
C SER A 147 -9.30 -12.95 11.95
N THR A 148 -8.01 -13.25 12.09
CA THR A 148 -6.89 -12.38 11.68
C THR A 148 -6.10 -12.98 10.51
N LEU A 149 -5.25 -12.18 9.86
CA LEU A 149 -4.36 -12.68 8.80
C LEU A 149 -3.27 -13.60 9.37
N GLU A 150 -2.88 -13.36 10.63
CA GLU A 150 -1.95 -14.16 11.39
C GLU A 150 -2.50 -15.57 11.63
N ASP A 151 -3.72 -15.68 12.17
CA ASP A 151 -4.38 -16.97 12.39
C ASP A 151 -4.60 -17.73 11.07
N TYR A 152 -4.99 -17.01 10.01
CA TYR A 152 -5.13 -17.60 8.68
C TYR A 152 -3.79 -18.15 8.16
N SER A 153 -2.72 -17.36 8.27
CA SER A 153 -1.37 -17.77 7.87
C SER A 153 -0.90 -19.00 8.65
N ASP A 154 -1.15 -19.06 9.95
CA ASP A 154 -0.76 -20.21 10.77
C ASP A 154 -1.58 -21.46 10.45
N GLY A 155 -2.88 -21.31 10.17
CA GLY A 155 -3.71 -22.39 9.64
C GLY A 155 -3.19 -22.95 8.30
N LEU A 156 -2.78 -22.06 7.38
CA LEU A 156 -2.18 -22.51 6.12
C LEU A 156 -0.91 -23.34 6.34
N LYS A 157 -0.02 -22.90 7.23
CA LYS A 157 1.25 -23.63 7.50
C LYS A 157 1.01 -25.03 8.06
N THR A 158 -0.03 -25.22 8.87
CA THR A 158 -0.31 -26.50 9.53
C THR A 158 -1.09 -27.48 8.67
N SER A 159 -1.86 -26.98 7.69
CA SER A 159 -2.79 -27.79 6.88
C SER A 159 -2.35 -28.00 5.43
N VAL A 160 -1.40 -27.20 4.91
CA VAL A 160 -1.00 -27.31 3.51
C VAL A 160 -0.27 -28.63 3.23
N ASP A 161 -0.65 -29.29 2.12
CA ASP A 161 0.16 -30.37 1.56
C ASP A 161 1.32 -29.77 0.78
N TRP A 162 2.54 -29.98 1.27
CA TRP A 162 3.75 -29.44 0.67
C TRP A 162 4.11 -30.09 -0.69
N ASN A 163 3.46 -31.20 -1.07
CA ASN A 163 3.87 -31.98 -2.24
C ASN A 163 2.71 -32.38 -3.20
N PRO A 164 2.61 -31.80 -4.42
CA PRO A 164 3.38 -30.67 -4.94
C PRO A 164 2.61 -29.34 -4.84
N LEU A 165 3.19 -28.37 -4.12
CA LEU A 165 2.84 -26.96 -4.31
C LEU A 165 3.57 -26.40 -5.53
N PRO A 166 2.90 -25.61 -6.40
CA PRO A 166 3.57 -24.96 -7.52
C PRO A 166 4.56 -23.91 -7.01
N VAL A 167 5.70 -23.80 -7.71
CA VAL A 167 6.70 -22.76 -7.43
C VAL A 167 6.52 -21.61 -8.42
N VAL A 168 6.33 -20.41 -7.89
CA VAL A 168 6.08 -19.19 -8.66
C VAL A 168 7.22 -18.20 -8.40
N LYS A 169 8.02 -17.89 -9.44
CA LYS A 169 9.31 -17.18 -9.30
C LYS A 169 9.25 -15.69 -9.66
N GLY A 170 10.01 -14.85 -8.98
CA GLY A 170 10.24 -13.44 -9.37
C GLY A 170 9.19 -12.46 -8.86
N GLU A 171 9.23 -11.23 -9.39
CA GLU A 171 8.64 -10.00 -8.83
C GLU A 171 7.09 -9.95 -8.72
N ARG A 172 6.39 -10.96 -9.25
CA ARG A 172 4.92 -11.03 -9.29
C ARG A 172 4.31 -9.76 -9.89
N ARG A 173 4.59 -9.59 -11.19
CA ARG A 173 4.11 -8.47 -12.01
C ARG A 173 3.13 -8.90 -13.10
N SER A 174 2.35 -9.94 -12.84
CA SER A 174 1.42 -10.49 -13.82
C SER A 174 0.25 -9.54 -14.07
N SER A 175 0.14 -9.06 -15.31
CA SER A 175 -0.83 -8.04 -15.73
C SER A 175 -2.03 -8.61 -16.49
N GLN A 176 -2.08 -9.93 -16.70
CA GLN A 176 -3.20 -10.56 -17.38
C GLN A 176 -4.47 -10.38 -16.54
N PHE A 177 -5.50 -9.85 -17.19
CA PHE A 177 -6.81 -9.69 -16.56
C PHE A 177 -7.49 -11.04 -16.47
N ASP A 178 -7.75 -11.50 -15.24
CA ASP A 178 -8.70 -12.58 -14.97
C ASP A 178 -9.67 -12.17 -13.86
N ARG A 179 -10.74 -12.95 -13.63
CA ARG A 179 -11.73 -12.62 -12.57
C ARG A 179 -11.15 -12.69 -11.14
N ARG A 180 -9.94 -13.20 -10.96
CA ARG A 180 -9.27 -13.45 -9.67
C ARG A 180 -8.13 -12.46 -9.41
N SER A 181 -7.68 -11.74 -10.42
CA SER A 181 -6.57 -10.79 -10.37
C SER A 181 -6.83 -9.61 -11.31
N GLY A 182 -6.86 -8.42 -10.73
CA GLY A 182 -6.99 -7.17 -11.49
C GLY A 182 -5.72 -6.85 -12.27
N ASN A 183 -5.87 -6.10 -13.37
CA ASN A 183 -4.72 -5.59 -14.11
C ASN A 183 -3.84 -4.72 -13.19
N MET A 184 -2.53 -4.93 -13.26
CA MET A 184 -1.58 -4.01 -12.66
C MET A 184 -1.48 -2.76 -13.54
N TYR A 185 -2.10 -1.66 -13.10
CA TYR A 185 -2.13 -0.37 -13.79
C TYR A 185 -0.74 0.24 -13.99
N GLY A 186 0.02 -0.25 -14.97
CA GLY A 186 1.37 0.22 -15.29
C GLY A 186 1.42 1.69 -15.70
N TYR A 187 0.27 2.26 -16.10
CA TYR A 187 0.11 3.68 -16.44
C TYR A 187 0.40 4.63 -15.26
N THR A 188 0.33 4.16 -14.02
CA THR A 188 0.71 4.95 -12.82
C THR A 188 2.18 5.38 -12.82
N THR A 189 3.03 4.65 -13.55
CA THR A 189 4.46 4.99 -13.67
C THR A 189 4.71 6.29 -14.44
N SER A 190 3.85 6.62 -15.41
CA SER A 190 3.96 7.85 -16.22
C SER A 190 3.02 8.97 -15.74
N ALA A 191 2.01 8.65 -14.94
CA ALA A 191 1.09 9.64 -14.37
C ALA A 191 1.84 10.65 -13.50
N ARG A 192 1.62 11.96 -13.77
CA ARG A 192 2.18 13.07 -12.98
C ARG A 192 3.69 12.92 -12.73
N MET A 193 4.48 12.83 -13.80
CA MET A 193 5.93 12.58 -13.75
C MET A 193 6.70 13.51 -12.78
N PHE A 194 6.22 14.74 -12.57
CA PHE A 194 6.81 15.66 -11.61
C PHE A 194 6.86 15.09 -10.17
N LEU A 195 5.90 14.25 -9.78
CA LEU A 195 5.91 13.56 -8.47
C LEU A 195 7.10 12.59 -8.36
N LYS A 196 7.35 11.81 -9.42
CA LYS A 196 8.44 10.83 -9.47
C LYS A 196 9.79 11.53 -9.48
N GLN A 197 9.91 12.66 -10.18
CA GLN A 197 11.10 13.50 -10.18
C GLN A 197 11.36 14.13 -8.80
N ALA A 198 10.31 14.59 -8.12
CA ALA A 198 10.40 15.13 -6.77
C ALA A 198 10.79 14.06 -5.74
N ASN A 199 10.20 12.85 -5.86
CA ASN A 199 10.55 11.68 -5.06
C ASN A 199 12.04 11.35 -5.20
N PHE A 200 12.51 11.16 -6.44
CA PHE A 200 13.90 10.84 -6.72
C PHE A 200 14.86 11.91 -6.19
N ARG A 201 14.52 13.20 -6.36
CA ARG A 201 15.33 14.30 -5.82
C ARG A 201 15.41 14.27 -4.29
N THR A 202 14.28 14.01 -3.63
CA THR A 202 14.19 13.96 -2.17
C THR A 202 14.97 12.76 -1.62
N GLU A 203 14.75 11.56 -2.18
CA GLU A 203 15.53 10.35 -1.86
C GLU A 203 17.02 10.58 -2.07
N LYS A 204 17.40 11.23 -3.18
CA LYS A 204 18.80 11.53 -3.46
C LYS A 204 19.43 12.37 -2.36
N TRP A 205 18.77 13.47 -1.96
CA TRP A 205 19.27 14.34 -0.91
C TRP A 205 19.34 13.63 0.44
N LEU A 206 18.35 12.81 0.77
CA LEU A 206 18.28 12.13 2.04
C LEU A 206 19.34 11.01 2.15
N GLN A 207 19.35 10.09 1.18
CA GLN A 207 20.14 8.85 1.22
C GLN A 207 21.61 9.04 0.85
N PHE A 208 21.93 9.96 -0.06
CA PHE A 208 23.32 10.14 -0.54
C PHE A 208 24.03 11.36 0.07
N TYR A 209 23.30 12.33 0.61
CA TYR A 209 23.90 13.55 1.16
C TYR A 209 23.61 13.73 2.65
N ALA A 210 22.36 13.82 3.08
CA ALA A 210 22.04 14.11 4.47
C ALA A 210 22.52 13.00 5.41
N GLU A 211 22.09 11.76 5.20
CA GLU A 211 22.43 10.64 6.10
C GLU A 211 23.94 10.35 6.15
N PRO A 212 24.64 10.11 5.03
CA PRO A 212 26.03 9.69 5.10
C PRO A 212 26.91 10.77 5.72
N PHE A 213 26.69 12.04 5.38
CA PHE A 213 27.52 13.14 5.88
C PHE A 213 27.18 13.49 7.32
N ASN A 214 25.92 13.41 7.73
CA ASN A 214 25.57 13.58 9.15
C ASN A 214 26.23 12.50 10.01
N LEU A 215 26.24 11.25 9.55
CA LEU A 215 26.95 10.16 10.24
C LEU A 215 28.47 10.36 10.27
N ILE A 216 29.08 10.76 9.16
CA ILE A 216 30.52 11.08 9.11
C ILE A 216 30.85 12.23 10.07
N ALA A 217 30.07 13.31 10.06
CA ALA A 217 30.25 14.43 10.97
C ALA A 217 30.08 13.99 12.43
N GLY A 218 29.10 13.13 12.72
CA GLY A 218 28.90 12.52 14.03
C GLY A 218 30.10 11.72 14.51
N ALA A 219 30.67 10.87 13.65
CA ALA A 219 31.91 10.13 13.94
C ALA A 219 33.11 11.05 14.20
N LEU A 220 33.10 12.27 13.63
CA LEU A 220 34.10 13.31 13.86
C LEU A 220 33.77 14.23 15.05
N GLY A 221 32.69 13.96 15.79
CA GLY A 221 32.33 14.63 17.03
C GLY A 221 31.25 15.72 16.92
N LEU A 222 30.55 15.83 15.78
CA LEU A 222 29.34 16.66 15.71
C LEU A 222 28.21 15.99 16.50
N ASP A 223 27.47 16.75 17.30
CA ASP A 223 26.23 16.25 17.90
C ASP A 223 25.16 16.08 16.82
N ILE A 224 24.68 14.86 16.66
CA ILE A 224 23.67 14.45 15.70
C ILE A 224 22.44 13.81 16.37
N SER A 225 22.21 14.12 17.65
CA SER A 225 21.10 13.58 18.44
C SER A 225 19.72 14.19 18.12
N ASP A 226 19.68 15.18 17.21
CA ASP A 226 18.42 15.68 16.67
C ASP A 226 17.68 14.64 15.82
N ARG A 227 16.42 14.95 15.46
CA ARG A 227 15.54 14.05 14.71
C ARG A 227 15.22 14.56 13.30
N TYR A 228 16.10 15.37 12.71
CA TYR A 228 15.83 15.98 11.42
C TYR A 228 15.77 14.95 10.29
N ILE A 229 16.63 13.94 10.31
CA ILE A 229 16.64 12.86 9.31
C ILE A 229 15.34 12.05 9.36
N GLU A 230 14.90 11.67 10.57
CA GLU A 230 13.64 10.95 10.77
C GLU A 230 12.45 11.77 10.29
N THR A 231 12.44 13.08 10.59
CA THR A 231 11.38 13.98 10.10
C THR A 231 11.33 14.02 8.57
N ALA A 232 12.49 14.07 7.91
CA ALA A 232 12.57 14.06 6.45
C ALA A 232 12.07 12.71 5.86
N TRP A 233 12.40 11.59 6.49
CA TRP A 233 11.88 10.27 6.11
C TRP A 233 10.37 10.16 6.31
N ASP A 234 9.85 10.61 7.45
CA ASP A 234 8.41 10.58 7.73
C ASP A 234 7.61 11.35 6.68
N LEU A 235 8.12 12.52 6.25
CA LEU A 235 7.52 13.33 5.19
C LEU A 235 7.58 12.63 3.82
N LEU A 236 8.72 12.00 3.49
CA LEU A 236 8.89 11.24 2.26
C LEU A 236 7.95 10.03 2.20
N LEU A 237 7.87 9.25 3.30
CA LEU A 237 7.04 8.05 3.40
C LEU A 237 5.55 8.35 3.32
N GLN A 238 5.09 9.49 3.85
CA GLN A 238 3.71 9.95 3.68
C GLN A 238 3.31 10.13 2.20
N ASN A 239 4.28 10.40 1.32
CA ASN A 239 4.04 10.47 -0.14
C ASN A 239 4.14 9.11 -0.85
N SER A 240 4.59 8.05 -0.17
CA SER A 240 4.81 6.72 -0.77
C SER A 240 3.55 5.85 -0.82
N ALA A 241 2.43 6.30 -0.24
CA ALA A 241 1.16 5.62 -0.40
C ALA A 241 0.82 5.45 -1.89
N HIS A 242 0.27 4.30 -2.27
CA HIS A 242 0.15 3.92 -3.69
C HIS A 242 -0.67 4.91 -4.52
N ASP A 243 -1.71 5.53 -3.98
CA ASP A 243 -2.51 6.54 -4.67
C ASP A 243 -1.78 7.89 -4.79
N SER A 244 -0.96 8.22 -3.80
CA SER A 244 -0.09 9.41 -3.77
C SER A 244 1.01 9.30 -4.82
N ILE A 245 1.95 8.36 -4.66
CA ILE A 245 3.07 8.21 -5.61
C ILE A 245 2.59 7.71 -6.97
N GLY A 246 1.49 6.95 -7.02
CA GLY A 246 0.85 6.52 -8.27
C GLY A 246 0.30 7.68 -9.09
N GLY A 247 0.05 8.83 -8.46
CA GLY A 247 -0.46 10.02 -9.13
C GLY A 247 -1.94 9.93 -9.51
N CYS A 248 -2.71 9.09 -8.81
CA CYS A 248 -4.12 8.77 -9.12
C CYS A 248 -5.14 9.33 -8.13
N SER A 249 -4.74 10.31 -7.32
CA SER A 249 -5.62 11.11 -6.47
C SER A 249 -5.99 12.49 -7.08
N LEU A 250 -6.82 13.25 -6.37
CA LEU A 250 -7.18 14.64 -6.65
C LEU A 250 -5.96 15.58 -6.68
N ASP A 251 -6.09 16.72 -7.36
CA ASP A 251 -4.99 17.67 -7.56
C ASP A 251 -4.47 18.24 -6.24
N GLU A 252 -5.37 18.50 -5.29
CA GLU A 252 -5.08 19.04 -3.96
C GLU A 252 -4.17 18.10 -3.16
N ILE A 253 -4.43 16.79 -3.23
CA ILE A 253 -3.61 15.76 -2.57
C ILE A 253 -2.17 15.78 -3.13
N HIS A 254 -2.01 16.02 -4.43
CA HIS A 254 -0.69 16.10 -5.07
C HIS A 254 0.01 17.43 -4.78
N ALA A 255 -0.73 18.52 -4.63
CA ALA A 255 -0.18 19.82 -4.18
C ALA A 255 0.41 19.70 -2.77
N ASP A 256 -0.31 19.05 -1.85
CA ASP A 256 0.19 18.74 -0.50
C ASP A 256 1.41 17.82 -0.55
N GLY A 257 1.39 16.81 -1.42
CA GLY A 257 2.53 15.93 -1.65
C GLY A 257 3.78 16.69 -2.07
N MET A 258 3.66 17.66 -2.99
CA MET A 258 4.78 18.52 -3.40
C MET A 258 5.33 19.37 -2.25
N ASN A 259 4.46 19.85 -1.35
CA ASN A 259 4.89 20.56 -0.14
C ASN A 259 5.68 19.65 0.81
N ARG A 260 5.26 18.39 0.98
CA ARG A 260 6.03 17.41 1.78
C ARG A 260 7.40 17.11 1.16
N TYR A 261 7.48 16.93 -0.16
CA TYR A 261 8.77 16.75 -0.84
C TYR A 261 9.70 17.95 -0.66
N LYS A 262 9.16 19.17 -0.77
CA LYS A 262 9.93 20.40 -0.53
C LYS A 262 10.48 20.41 0.90
N GLN A 263 9.63 20.18 1.90
CA GLN A 263 10.05 20.16 3.31
C GLN A 263 11.11 19.10 3.59
N ALA A 264 10.91 17.87 3.13
CA ALA A 264 11.89 16.78 3.28
C ALA A 264 13.22 17.11 2.59
N THR A 265 13.19 17.72 1.41
CA THR A 265 14.39 18.16 0.68
C THR A 265 15.11 19.27 1.45
N ASP A 266 14.40 20.29 1.92
CA ASP A 266 14.99 21.43 2.65
C ASP A 266 15.65 20.97 3.96
N ILE A 267 14.98 20.07 4.70
CA ILE A 267 15.55 19.46 5.91
C ILE A 267 16.83 18.69 5.56
N SER A 268 16.79 17.85 4.53
CA SER A 268 17.95 17.06 4.08
C SER A 268 19.13 17.95 3.67
N GLN A 269 18.86 19.04 2.95
CA GLN A 269 19.88 20.01 2.56
C GLN A 269 20.46 20.75 3.77
N GLY A 270 19.64 21.11 4.75
CA GLY A 270 20.10 21.75 5.99
C GLY A 270 20.99 20.81 6.82
N VAL A 271 20.61 19.54 6.93
CA VAL A 271 21.41 18.51 7.60
C VAL A 271 22.76 18.34 6.89
N PHE A 272 22.74 18.22 5.56
CA PHE A 272 23.97 18.12 4.77
C PHE A 272 24.85 19.37 4.90
N ASP A 273 24.30 20.58 4.79
CA ASP A 273 25.06 21.83 4.92
C ASP A 273 25.74 21.93 6.29
N ARG A 274 25.02 21.61 7.37
CA ARG A 274 25.57 21.57 8.73
C ARG A 274 26.72 20.56 8.85
N ALA A 275 26.49 19.34 8.39
CA ALA A 275 27.48 18.27 8.45
C ALA A 275 28.72 18.61 7.62
N TRP A 276 28.52 19.12 6.40
CA TRP A 276 29.60 19.45 5.48
C TRP A 276 30.44 20.63 5.98
N ARG A 277 29.82 21.68 6.54
CA ARG A 277 30.55 22.77 7.22
C ARG A 277 31.39 22.28 8.38
N PHE A 278 30.90 21.30 9.14
CA PHE A 278 31.65 20.69 10.23
C PHE A 278 32.86 19.92 9.71
N ILE A 279 32.67 19.07 8.68
CA ILE A 279 33.73 18.28 8.07
C ILE A 279 34.79 19.17 7.41
N ALA A 280 34.37 20.19 6.64
CA ALA A 280 35.28 21.07 5.92
C ALA A 280 36.24 21.84 6.86
N LYS A 281 35.79 22.19 8.08
CA LYS A 281 36.64 22.82 9.10
C LYS A 281 37.79 21.92 9.59
N GLN A 282 37.70 20.62 9.39
CA GLN A 282 38.70 19.65 9.82
C GLN A 282 39.81 19.44 8.78
N ILE A 283 39.72 20.05 7.59
CA ILE A 283 40.73 19.94 6.55
C ILE A 283 41.98 20.70 6.98
N ASP A 284 43.14 20.03 6.99
CA ASP A 284 44.42 20.67 7.34
C ASP A 284 44.91 21.56 6.21
N LEU A 285 44.89 22.87 6.46
CA LEU A 285 45.34 23.92 5.53
C LEU A 285 46.61 24.64 6.03
N LYS A 286 47.30 24.14 7.06
CA LYS A 286 48.42 24.86 7.72
C LYS A 286 49.55 25.28 6.78
N ASN A 287 49.77 24.54 5.69
CA ASN A 287 50.83 24.79 4.72
C ASN A 287 50.35 25.51 3.45
N GLN A 288 49.13 26.06 3.46
CA GLN A 288 48.55 26.74 2.30
C GLN A 288 48.62 28.28 2.44
N PRO A 289 48.57 29.04 1.33
CA PRO A 289 48.53 30.50 1.39
C PRO A 289 47.33 31.03 2.17
N ALA A 290 47.54 32.07 3.00
CA ALA A 290 46.49 32.64 3.84
C ALA A 290 45.37 33.33 3.05
N ASP A 291 45.66 33.79 1.83
CA ASP A 291 44.73 34.42 0.88
C ASP A 291 44.24 33.45 -0.22
N GLY A 292 44.53 32.15 -0.08
CA GLY A 292 44.06 31.13 -0.99
C GLY A 292 42.55 30.92 -0.92
N ILE A 293 41.91 30.74 -2.08
CA ILE A 293 40.52 30.26 -2.18
C ILE A 293 40.57 28.74 -2.37
N PHE A 294 39.99 28.00 -1.44
CA PHE A 294 39.98 26.53 -1.48
C PHE A 294 38.61 26.03 -1.92
N LEU A 295 38.60 25.21 -2.96
CA LEU A 295 37.42 24.48 -3.42
C LEU A 295 37.52 23.03 -2.93
N VAL A 296 36.48 22.56 -2.24
CA VAL A 296 36.39 21.16 -1.78
C VAL A 296 35.30 20.46 -2.57
N ILE A 297 35.69 19.41 -3.27
CA ILE A 297 34.77 18.58 -4.07
C ILE A 297 34.51 17.29 -3.29
N VAL A 298 33.25 16.87 -3.28
CA VAL A 298 32.85 15.62 -2.65
C VAL A 298 32.11 14.71 -3.62
N ASN A 299 32.50 13.44 -3.63
CA ASN A 299 31.75 12.38 -4.29
C ASN A 299 30.89 11.66 -3.22
N PRO A 300 29.57 11.87 -3.20
CA PRO A 300 28.67 11.22 -2.23
C PRO A 300 28.40 9.74 -2.55
N MET A 301 28.87 9.23 -3.70
CA MET A 301 28.59 7.88 -4.16
C MET A 301 29.60 6.87 -3.61
N THR A 302 29.21 5.60 -3.51
CA THR A 302 30.06 4.48 -3.09
C THR A 302 30.98 3.94 -4.19
N PHE A 303 31.00 4.60 -5.36
CA PHE A 303 31.80 4.20 -6.51
C PHE A 303 32.56 5.39 -7.11
N PRO A 304 33.69 5.15 -7.80
CA PRO A 304 34.45 6.20 -8.48
C PRO A 304 33.59 6.94 -9.52
N ARG A 305 33.71 8.27 -9.57
CA ARG A 305 32.98 9.13 -10.50
C ARG A 305 33.98 9.92 -11.35
N SER A 306 33.67 10.06 -12.64
CA SER A 306 34.41 10.90 -13.58
C SER A 306 33.41 11.77 -14.33
N GLU A 307 33.51 13.08 -14.16
CA GLU A 307 32.64 14.06 -14.79
C GLU A 307 33.28 15.45 -14.82
N ILE A 308 32.72 16.34 -15.63
CA ILE A 308 33.02 17.77 -15.58
C ILE A 308 32.05 18.38 -14.56
N VAL A 309 32.60 19.00 -13.51
CA VAL A 309 31.82 19.73 -12.51
C VAL A 309 31.77 21.22 -12.87
N GLU A 310 30.58 21.81 -12.79
CA GLU A 310 30.36 23.25 -12.94
C GLU A 310 30.10 23.87 -11.55
N THR A 311 30.74 25.01 -11.29
CA THR A 311 30.66 25.77 -10.03
C THR A 311 29.98 27.10 -10.22
#